data_AF-A0A7S1UBM3-F1
#
_entry.id   AF-A0A7S1UBM3-F1
#
_cell.length_a   1.000
_cell.length_b   1.000
_cell.length_c   1.000
_cell.angle_alpha   90.00
_cell.angle_beta   90.00
_cell.angle_gamma   90.00
#
_symmetry.space_group_name_H-M   'P 1'
#
loop_
_entity.id
_entity.type
_entity.pdbx_description
1 polymer ?
#
loop_
_entity_poly.entity_id
_entity_poly.type
_entity_poly.pdbx_seq_one_letter_code
_entity_poly.pdbx_strand_id
1 'polypeptide(L)'
;MEPRALDAAAALFGLGAAEKQSFAAPAAERRRGIVRGYMAPGAESGLRDTFYESKEGFSYGADPAANRWPAECRVAGDDARGCRKVLETQFAVLQRIADVVSDALLRGLARNPRHDAALR
;
A
#
# COMPACT_ATOMS: atom_id res chain seq x y z
N MET A 1 -18.45 0.51 16.51
CA MET A 1 -18.28 1.01 15.13
C MET A 1 -16.89 0.58 14.71
N GLU A 2 -16.72 -0.25 13.68
CA GLU A 2 -15.37 -0.62 13.24
C GLU A 2 -14.59 0.65 12.84
N PRO A 3 -13.35 0.84 13.33
CA PRO A 3 -12.54 1.97 12.90
C PRO A 3 -12.29 1.87 11.40
N ARG A 4 -12.62 2.92 10.64
CA ARG A 4 -12.46 2.91 9.19
C ARG A 4 -11.00 3.20 8.85
N ALA A 5 -10.53 2.72 7.69
CA ALA A 5 -9.18 2.99 7.19
C ALA A 5 -8.83 4.49 7.17
N LEU A 6 -9.82 5.35 6.93
CA LEU A 6 -9.66 6.80 6.98
C LEU A 6 -9.43 7.33 8.40
N ASP A 7 -10.07 6.74 9.41
CA ASP A 7 -9.87 7.13 10.82
C ASP A 7 -8.47 6.73 11.28
N ALA A 8 -8.01 5.55 10.87
CA ALA A 8 -6.64 5.09 11.08
C ALA A 8 -5.62 6.01 10.39
N ALA A 9 -5.86 6.36 9.12
CA ALA A 9 -5.01 7.30 8.41
C ALA A 9 -4.95 8.67 9.10
N ALA A 10 -6.11 9.22 9.50
CA ALA A 10 -6.17 10.48 10.23
C ALA A 10 -5.42 10.42 11.57
N ALA A 11 -5.55 9.32 12.31
CA ALA A 11 -4.82 9.11 13.55
C ALA A 11 -3.30 9.07 13.35
N LEU A 12 -2.83 8.44 12.28
CA LEU A 12 -1.41 8.36 11.92
C LEU A 12 -0.85 9.72 11.47
N PHE A 13 -1.55 10.42 10.57
CA PHE A 13 -1.06 11.69 10.04
C PHE A 13 -1.20 12.86 11.02
N GLY A 14 -2.04 12.72 12.04
CA GLY A 14 -2.14 13.63 13.18
C GLY A 14 -0.98 13.51 14.19
N LEU A 15 -0.05 12.56 14.02
CA LEU A 15 1.15 12.45 14.86
C LEU A 15 2.18 13.54 14.54
N GLY A 16 3.08 13.80 15.49
CA GLY A 16 4.17 14.76 15.31
C GLY A 16 5.16 14.33 14.21
N ALA A 17 5.80 15.30 13.55
CA ALA A 17 6.69 15.01 12.41
C ALA A 17 7.82 14.02 12.75
N ALA A 18 8.44 14.15 13.93
CA ALA A 18 9.49 13.24 14.38
C ALA A 18 8.98 11.79 14.58
N GLU A 19 7.76 11.65 15.11
CA GLU A 19 7.12 10.36 15.31
C GLU A 19 6.76 9.72 13.96
N LYS A 20 6.16 10.48 13.05
CA LYS A 20 5.89 10.02 11.67
C LYS A 20 7.16 9.57 10.96
N GLN A 21 8.25 10.34 11.09
CA GLN A 21 9.53 10.02 10.48
C GLN A 21 10.16 8.74 11.05
N SER A 22 9.85 8.37 12.29
CA SER A 22 10.29 7.09 12.88
C SER A 22 9.70 5.87 12.17
N PHE A 23 8.60 6.03 11.42
CA PHE A 23 7.98 4.98 10.63
C PHE A 23 8.48 4.93 9.18
N ALA A 24 9.40 5.79 8.77
CA ALA A 24 9.96 5.75 7.42
C ALA A 24 10.86 4.51 7.26
N ALA A 25 10.77 3.83 6.11
CA ALA A 25 11.69 2.73 5.81
C ALA A 25 13.16 3.18 5.89
N PRO A 26 14.05 2.31 6.40
CA PRO A 26 15.49 2.52 6.30
C PRO A 26 15.91 2.83 4.86
N ALA A 27 16.89 3.73 4.70
CA ALA A 27 17.35 4.14 3.37
C ALA A 27 17.83 2.96 2.49
N ALA A 28 18.27 1.86 3.11
CA ALA A 28 18.69 0.64 2.43
C ALA A 28 17.54 -0.12 1.74
N GLU A 29 16.34 -0.13 2.32
CA GLU A 29 15.17 -0.81 1.74
C GLU A 29 14.59 -0.02 0.55
N ARG A 30 14.66 1.32 0.59
CA ARG A 30 14.20 2.19 -0.50
C ARG A 30 14.90 1.92 -1.83
N ARG A 31 16.15 1.45 -1.81
CA ARG A 31 16.95 1.12 -3.01
C ARG A 31 16.48 -0.15 -3.73
N ARG A 32 15.63 -0.97 -3.10
CA ARG A 32 15.09 -2.21 -3.69
C ARG A 32 13.76 -2.01 -4.41
N GLY A 33 13.30 -0.77 -4.55
CA GLY A 33 12.06 -0.43 -5.27
C GLY A 33 10.76 -0.70 -4.49
N ILE A 34 10.84 -1.24 -3.28
CA ILE A 34 9.68 -1.41 -2.39
C ILE A 34 9.90 -0.51 -1.17
N VAL A 35 9.19 0.63 -1.15
CA VAL A 35 9.17 1.51 0.02
C VAL A 35 7.95 1.15 0.85
N ARG A 36 8.15 0.79 2.11
CA ARG A 36 7.10 0.63 3.13
C ARG A 36 7.27 1.71 4.20
N GLY A 37 6.19 2.03 4.92
CA GLY A 37 6.21 3.02 5.97
C GLY A 37 5.92 4.45 5.50
N TYR A 38 6.26 5.41 6.36
CA TYR A 38 5.96 6.82 6.16
C TYR A 38 6.81 7.48 5.07
N MET A 39 6.18 8.38 4.32
CA MET A 39 6.76 9.21 3.27
C MET A 39 6.38 10.67 3.53
N ALA A 40 7.39 11.51 3.71
CA ALA A 40 7.20 12.94 3.92
C ALA A 40 6.74 13.64 2.62
N PRO A 41 6.14 14.84 2.72
CA PRO A 41 5.82 15.64 1.54
C PRO A 41 7.02 15.83 0.64
N GLY A 42 6.83 15.56 -0.65
CA GLY A 42 7.86 15.66 -1.67
C GLY A 42 8.78 14.43 -1.77
N ALA A 43 8.67 13.44 -0.88
CA ALA A 43 9.52 12.24 -0.93
C ALA A 43 9.32 11.39 -2.21
N GLU A 44 8.17 11.56 -2.88
CA GLU A 44 7.82 10.89 -4.14
C GLU A 44 7.94 11.81 -5.36
N SER A 45 8.46 13.03 -5.18
CA SER A 45 8.78 13.93 -6.31
C SER A 45 9.82 13.23 -7.17
N GLY A 46 9.44 12.83 -8.39
CA GLY A 46 10.32 12.08 -9.30
C GLY A 46 11.59 12.85 -9.67
N LEU A 47 12.46 12.23 -10.46
CA LEU A 47 13.77 12.75 -10.90
C LEU A 47 13.76 14.06 -11.72
N ARG A 48 12.60 14.69 -11.92
CA ARG A 48 12.47 15.93 -12.71
C ARG A 48 12.06 17.05 -11.79
N ASP A 49 12.88 18.09 -11.73
CA ASP A 49 12.73 19.32 -10.92
C ASP A 49 11.44 20.13 -11.20
N THR A 50 10.51 19.59 -11.99
CA THR A 50 9.27 20.22 -12.43
C THR A 50 8.04 19.75 -11.67
N PHE A 51 8.12 18.69 -10.85
CA PHE A 51 6.96 18.15 -10.13
C PHE A 51 7.27 17.91 -8.66
N TYR A 52 6.60 18.66 -7.79
CA TYR A 52 6.61 18.48 -6.34
C TYR A 52 5.32 17.81 -5.88
N GLU A 53 5.43 16.63 -5.29
CA GLU A 53 4.28 15.91 -4.75
C GLU A 53 4.03 16.34 -3.30
N SER A 54 3.03 17.20 -3.07
CA SER A 54 2.78 17.83 -1.76
C SER A 54 2.11 16.92 -0.72
N LYS A 55 1.78 15.67 -1.06
CA LYS A 55 1.17 14.72 -0.12
C LYS A 55 2.24 14.08 0.75
N GLU A 56 1.89 13.87 2.03
CA GLU A 56 2.51 12.80 2.81
C GLU A 56 1.79 11.47 2.54
N GLY A 57 2.47 10.37 2.83
CA GLY A 57 1.95 9.04 2.56
C GLY A 57 2.41 8.00 3.57
N PHE A 58 1.70 6.89 3.60
CA PHE A 58 2.13 5.70 4.31
C PHE A 58 1.93 4.50 3.39
N SER A 59 3.02 3.87 2.98
CA SER A 59 3.00 2.74 2.08
C SER A 59 2.97 1.44 2.87
N TYR A 60 2.06 0.54 2.51
CA TYR A 60 1.91 -0.77 3.13
C TYR A 60 1.56 -1.81 2.07
N GLY A 61 1.69 -3.09 2.41
CA GLY A 61 1.32 -4.18 1.52
C GLY A 61 2.18 -5.41 1.74
N ALA A 62 1.75 -6.55 1.19
CA ALA A 62 2.39 -7.85 1.39
C ALA A 62 3.89 -7.85 1.05
N ASP A 63 4.61 -8.73 1.73
CA ASP A 63 5.92 -9.22 1.33
C ASP A 63 5.74 -10.04 0.05
N PRO A 64 6.34 -9.63 -1.08
CA PRO A 64 6.22 -10.37 -2.34
C PRO A 64 6.65 -11.83 -2.24
N ALA A 65 7.59 -12.15 -1.34
CA ALA A 65 8.10 -13.52 -1.17
C ALA A 65 7.17 -14.41 -0.34
N ALA A 66 6.36 -13.82 0.54
CA ALA A 66 5.58 -14.57 1.52
C ALA A 66 4.06 -14.35 1.41
N ASN A 67 3.61 -13.50 0.47
CA ASN A 67 2.21 -13.10 0.24
C ASN A 67 1.43 -12.81 1.54
N ARG A 68 2.15 -12.30 2.53
CA ARG A 68 1.65 -11.97 3.87
C ARG A 68 2.08 -10.57 4.20
N TRP A 69 1.40 -9.93 5.13
CA TRP A 69 1.86 -8.65 5.65
C TRP A 69 3.32 -8.77 6.13
N PRO A 70 4.27 -7.97 5.60
CA PRO A 70 5.66 -8.09 5.99
C PRO A 70 5.78 -7.74 7.47
N ALA A 71 6.53 -8.53 8.23
CA ALA A 71 6.93 -8.15 9.59
C ALA A 71 7.70 -6.81 9.60
N GLU A 72 8.28 -6.45 8.46
CA GLU A 72 9.04 -5.23 8.18
C GLU A 72 8.16 -4.02 7.80
N CYS A 73 6.85 -4.20 7.60
CA CYS A 73 5.91 -3.08 7.64
C CYS A 73 5.81 -2.57 9.08
N ARG A 74 6.84 -1.84 9.49
CA ARG A 74 6.95 -1.16 10.77
C ARG A 74 5.94 -0.02 10.79
N VAL A 75 4.69 -0.34 11.10
CA VAL A 75 3.90 0.55 11.94
C VAL A 75 4.56 0.41 13.32
N ALA A 76 5.63 1.17 13.58
CA ALA A 76 6.30 1.06 14.87
C ALA A 76 5.34 1.57 15.96
N GLY A 77 5.23 0.80 17.03
CA GLY A 77 4.22 0.98 18.07
C GLY A 77 3.04 0.05 17.83
N ASP A 78 2.86 -0.93 18.73
CA ASP A 78 1.69 -1.82 18.80
C ASP A 78 0.35 -1.06 18.88
N ASP A 79 0.36 0.27 18.98
CA ASP A 79 -0.86 1.05 19.08
C ASP A 79 -0.69 2.51 18.62
N ALA A 80 -0.29 2.74 17.38
CA ALA A 80 -0.83 3.91 16.68
C ALA A 80 -2.37 3.70 16.52
N ARG A 81 -3.12 3.68 17.63
CA ARG A 81 -4.59 3.61 17.73
C ARG A 81 -5.26 2.52 16.91
N GLY A 82 -4.70 1.31 16.87
CA GLY A 82 -5.26 0.21 16.06
C GLY A 82 -5.07 0.30 14.54
N CYS A 83 -4.26 1.24 14.03
CA CYS A 83 -4.03 1.41 12.58
C CYS A 83 -3.56 0.13 11.88
N ARG A 84 -2.66 -0.63 12.50
CA ARG A 84 -2.13 -1.86 11.92
C ARG A 84 -3.23 -2.86 11.58
N LYS A 85 -4.11 -3.16 12.54
CA LYS A 85 -5.21 -4.12 12.36
C LYS A 85 -6.19 -3.66 11.28
N VAL A 86 -6.48 -2.36 11.23
CA VAL A 86 -7.34 -1.76 10.20
C VAL A 86 -6.71 -1.92 8.81
N LEU A 87 -5.42 -1.63 8.66
CA LEU A 87 -4.71 -1.77 7.38
C LEU A 87 -4.56 -3.24 6.95
N GLU A 88 -4.28 -4.15 7.88
CA GLU A 88 -4.23 -5.60 7.60
C GLU A 88 -5.60 -6.11 7.13
N THR A 89 -6.68 -5.68 7.79
CA THR A 89 -8.06 -6.03 7.41
C THR A 89 -8.41 -5.47 6.04
N GLN A 90 -8.09 -4.19 5.80
CA GLN A 90 -8.32 -3.54 4.50
C GLN A 90 -7.55 -4.25 3.39
N PHE A 91 -6.28 -4.59 3.62
CA PHE A 91 -5.46 -5.30 2.65
C PHE A 91 -6.05 -6.67 2.28
N ALA A 92 -6.48 -7.45 3.28
CA ALA A 92 -7.11 -8.75 3.03
C ALA A 92 -8.42 -8.64 2.24
N VAL A 93 -9.23 -7.60 2.49
CA VAL A 93 -10.45 -7.32 1.73
C VAL A 93 -10.12 -6.94 0.29
N LEU A 94 -9.16 -6.02 0.09
CA LEU A 94 -8.73 -5.58 -1.24
C LEU A 94 -8.14 -6.72 -2.07
N GLN A 95 -7.37 -7.63 -1.45
CA GLN A 95 -6.84 -8.82 -2.12
C GLN A 95 -7.97 -9.71 -2.63
N ARG A 96 -8.98 -10.01 -1.80
CA ARG A 96 -10.13 -10.82 -2.22
C ARG A 96 -10.90 -10.17 -3.37
N ILE A 97 -11.07 -8.85 -3.33
CA ILE A 97 -11.71 -8.10 -4.42
C ILE A 97 -10.88 -8.23 -5.69
N ALA A 98 -9.56 -8.05 -5.60
CA ALA A 98 -8.66 -8.19 -6.74
C ALA A 98 -8.72 -9.60 -7.35
N ASP A 99 -8.77 -10.65 -6.52
CA ASP A 99 -8.88 -12.04 -6.99
C ASP A 99 -10.20 -12.26 -7.76
N VAL A 100 -11.33 -11.79 -7.23
CA VAL A 100 -12.64 -11.91 -7.88
C VAL A 100 -12.69 -11.14 -9.20
N VAL A 101 -12.18 -9.91 -9.22
CA VAL A 101 -12.14 -9.08 -10.43
C VAL A 101 -11.23 -9.74 -11.48
N SER A 102 -10.09 -10.28 -11.07
CA SER A 102 -9.15 -10.96 -11.96
C SER A 102 -9.77 -12.22 -12.57
N ASP A 103 -10.45 -13.05 -11.78
CA ASP A 103 -11.17 -14.23 -12.29
C ASP A 103 -12.28 -13.83 -13.27
N ALA A 104 -13.05 -12.79 -12.97
CA ALA A 104 -14.09 -12.29 -13.86
C ALA A 104 -13.53 -11.79 -15.20
N LEU A 105 -12.41 -11.04 -15.17
CA LEU A 105 -11.71 -10.56 -16.36
C LEU A 105 -11.19 -11.72 -17.20
N LEU A 106 -10.55 -12.72 -16.57
CA LEU A 106 -10.05 -13.91 -17.25
C LEU A 106 -11.18 -14.70 -17.93
N ARG A 107 -12.31 -14.89 -17.25
CA ARG A 107 -13.50 -15.52 -17.84
C ARG A 107 -14.08 -14.71 -18.98
N GLY A 108 -14.09 -13.39 -18.89
CA GLY A 108 -14.56 -12.50 -19.95
C GLY A 108 -13.67 -12.59 -21.19
N LEU A 109 -12.36 -12.58 -21.01
CA LEU A 109 -11.37 -12.72 -22.09
C LEU A 109 -11.42 -14.10 -22.75
N ALA A 110 -11.47 -15.18 -21.95
CA ALA A 110 -11.57 -16.56 -22.45
C ALA A 110 -12.89 -16.86 -23.18
N ARG A 111 -13.94 -16.05 -22.97
CA ARG A 111 -15.22 -16.15 -23.65
C ARG A 111 -15.36 -15.19 -24.84
N ASN A 112 -14.30 -14.48 -25.21
CA ASN A 112 -14.34 -13.53 -26.32
C ASN A 112 -13.90 -14.21 -27.64
N PRO A 113 -14.84 -14.45 -28.60
CA PRO A 113 -14.52 -15.14 -29.85
C PRO A 113 -13.51 -14.38 -30.72
N ARG A 114 -13.33 -13.07 -30.50
CA ARG A 114 -12.34 -12.24 -31.20
C ARG A 114 -10.92 -12.42 -30.67
N HIS A 115 -10.75 -12.87 -29.42
CA HIS A 115 -9.44 -13.13 -28.83
C HIS A 115 -8.84 -14.45 -29.38
N ASP A 116 -9.67 -15.47 -29.60
CA ASP A 116 -9.26 -16.74 -30.21
C ASP A 116 -8.89 -16.60 -31.69
N ALA A 117 -9.49 -15.65 -32.40
CA ALA A 117 -9.14 -15.35 -33.79
C ALA A 117 -7.82 -14.56 -33.94
N ALA A 118 -7.38 -13.87 -32.89
CA ALA A 118 -6.14 -13.08 -32.88
C ALA A 118 -4.89 -13.89 -32.46
N LEU A 119 -5.09 -15.12 -31.97
CA LEU A 119 -4.02 -16.04 -31.53
C LEU A 119 -3.72 -17.16 -32.55
N ARG A 120 -4.32 -17.10 -33.76
CA ARG A 120 -4.03 -17.98 -34.90
C ARG A 120 -3.33 -17.19 -36.00
#